data_AF-A0A2E2B2Z0-F1
#
_entry.id   AF-A0A2E2B2Z0-F1
#
_cell.length_a   1.000
_cell.length_b   1.000
_cell.length_c   1.000
_cell.angle_alpha   90.00
_cell.angle_beta   90.00
_cell.angle_gamma   90.00
#
_symmetry.space_group_name_H-M   'P 1'
#
loop_
_entity.id
_entity.type
_entity.pdbx_description
1 polymer ?
#
loop_
_entity_poly.entity_id
_entity_poly.type
_entity_poly.pdbx_seq_one_letter_code
_entity_poly.pdbx_strand_id
1 'polypeptide(L)' 'MTERQLWILDQLRNGMQLTRKMVEDQFAIGDKQAKRELTGLTNRGMVSFIRKPRPGYYVLKTRQIYQRA' A
#
# COMPACT_ATOMS: atom_id res chain seq x y z
N MET A 1 -6.00 0.97 12.46
CA MET A 1 -5.61 0.47 11.12
C MET A 1 -6.76 -0.38 10.61
N THR A 2 -7.18 -0.25 9.35
CA THR A 2 -8.32 -1.02 8.79
C THR A 2 -7.87 -2.41 8.31
N GLU A 3 -8.81 -3.33 8.12
CA GLU A 3 -8.54 -4.64 7.49
C GLU A 3 -7.90 -4.48 6.11
N ARG A 4 -8.43 -3.56 5.29
CA ARG A 4 -7.88 -3.25 3.96
C ARG A 4 -6.43 -2.77 4.04
N GLN A 5 -6.12 -1.93 5.03
CA GLN A 5 -4.75 -1.43 5.25
C GLN A 5 -3.80 -2.53 5.73
N LEU A 6 -4.27 -3.46 6.54
CA LEU A 6 -3.49 -4.63 6.96
C LEU A 6 -3.14 -5.50 5.74
N TRP A 7 -4.12 -5.78 4.88
CA TRP A 7 -3.88 -6.53 3.65
C TRP A 7 -2.89 -5.83 2.72
N ILE A 8 -3.04 -4.51 2.50
CA ILE A 8 -2.09 -3.73 1.70
C ILE A 8 -0.66 -3.87 2.24
N LEU A 9 -0.46 -3.74 3.55
CA LEU A 9 0.86 -3.87 4.16
C LEU A 9 1.42 -5.29 3.99
N ASP A 10 0.58 -6.32 4.11
CA ASP A 10 0.99 -7.71 3.90
C ASP A 10 1.48 -7.94 2.46
N GLN A 11 0.72 -7.47 1.45
CA GLN A 11 1.14 -7.58 0.06
C GLN A 11 2.48 -6.87 -0.20
N LEU A 12 2.66 -5.67 0.35
CA LEU A 12 3.91 -4.92 0.22
C LEU A 12 5.08 -5.58 0.97
N ARG A 13 4.83 -6.26 2.11
CA ARG A 13 5.84 -7.06 2.83
C ARG A 13 6.29 -8.28 2.03
N ASN A 14 5.38 -8.87 1.26
CA ASN A 14 5.68 -9.96 0.33
C ASN A 14 6.37 -9.48 -0.97
N GLY A 15 6.77 -8.20 -1.05
CA GLY A 15 7.53 -7.65 -2.17
C GLY A 15 6.68 -7.25 -3.38
N MET A 16 5.36 -7.27 -3.26
CA MET A 16 4.46 -6.89 -4.35
C MET A 16 4.49 -5.38 -4.59
N GLN A 17 4.58 -4.96 -5.86
CA GLN A 17 4.36 -3.57 -6.26
C GLN A 17 2.86 -3.29 -6.37
N LEU A 18 2.26 -2.82 -5.29
CA LEU A 18 0.81 -2.71 -5.19
C LEU A 18 0.30 -1.43 -5.86
N THR A 19 -0.63 -1.56 -6.80
CA THR A 19 -1.30 -0.41 -7.45
C THR A 19 -2.62 -0.09 -6.78
N ARG A 20 -3.14 1.13 -6.95
CA ARG A 20 -4.50 1.49 -6.50
C ARG A 20 -5.56 0.52 -7.03
N LYS A 21 -5.47 0.17 -8.32
CA LYS A 21 -6.45 -0.71 -8.98
C LYS A 21 -6.51 -2.10 -8.32
N MET A 22 -5.38 -2.63 -7.85
CA MET A 22 -5.37 -3.91 -7.14
C MET A 22 -6.15 -3.86 -5.83
N VAL A 23 -6.14 -2.72 -5.12
CA VAL A 23 -6.97 -2.54 -3.91
C VAL A 23 -8.46 -2.48 -4.27
N GLU A 24 -8.79 -1.80 -5.37
CA GLU A 24 -10.16 -1.70 -5.87
C GLU A 24 -10.71 -3.07 -6.22
N ASP A 25 -9.94 -3.83 -7.00
CA ASP A 25 -10.33 -5.15 -7.48
C ASP A 25 -10.42 -6.15 -6.30
N GLN A 26 -9.47 -6.12 -5.34
CA GLN A 26 -9.47 -7.01 -4.17
C GLN A 26 -10.69 -6.83 -3.26
N PHE A 27 -11.13 -5.59 -3.06
CA PHE A 27 -12.19 -5.26 -2.10
C PHE A 27 -13.51 -4.83 -2.75
N ALA A 28 -13.61 -4.89 -4.07
CA ALA A 28 -14.72 -4.37 -4.87
C ALA A 28 -15.12 -2.93 -4.46
N ILE A 29 -14.11 -2.05 -4.30
CA ILE A 29 -14.31 -0.66 -3.88
C ILE A 29 -13.95 0.35 -4.97
N GLY A 30 -14.54 1.53 -4.90
CA GLY A 30 -14.22 2.64 -5.81
C GLY A 30 -12.97 3.43 -5.44
N ASP A 31 -12.49 4.23 -6.40
CA ASP A 31 -11.27 5.07 -6.34
C ASP A 31 -11.13 5.90 -5.06
N LYS A 32 -12.20 6.59 -4.66
CA LYS A 32 -12.17 7.44 -3.46
C LYS A 32 -11.87 6.63 -2.19
N GLN A 33 -12.41 5.41 -2.09
CA GLN A 33 -12.19 4.54 -0.94
C GLN A 33 -10.76 3.96 -0.98
N ALA A 34 -10.31 3.44 -2.12
CA ALA A 34 -8.96 2.92 -2.28
C ALA A 34 -7.89 3.99 -1.96
N LYS A 35 -8.07 5.21 -2.48
CA LYS A 35 -7.21 6.36 -2.14
C LYS A 35 -7.22 6.67 -0.64
N ARG A 36 -8.37 6.63 0.03
CA ARG A 36 -8.45 6.87 1.48
C ARG A 36 -7.61 5.87 2.26
N GLU A 37 -7.64 4.58 1.90
CA GLU A 37 -6.84 3.56 2.57
C GLU A 37 -5.34 3.80 2.36
N LEU A 38 -4.92 4.04 1.12
CA LEU A 38 -3.52 4.25 0.72
C LEU A 38 -2.95 5.57 1.28
N THR A 39 -3.72 6.66 1.24
CA THR A 39 -3.35 7.94 1.85
C THR A 39 -3.25 7.80 3.36
N GLY A 40 -4.12 7.03 4.00
CA GLY A 40 -4.01 6.73 5.43
C GLY A 40 -2.68 6.08 5.80
N LEU A 41 -2.18 5.13 4.99
CA LEU A 41 -0.87 4.51 5.18
C LEU A 41 0.30 5.44 4.84
N THR A 42 0.14 6.25 3.80
CA THR A 42 1.15 7.23 3.36
C THR A 42 1.36 8.31 4.42
N ASN A 43 0.27 8.87 4.97
CA ASN A 43 0.32 9.88 6.03
C ASN A 43 0.94 9.36 7.32
N ARG A 44 0.80 8.06 7.60
CA ARG A 44 1.49 7.38 8.73
C ARG A 44 2.96 7.04 8.43
N GLY A 45 3.45 7.34 7.22
CA GLY A 45 4.82 7.04 6.82
C GLY A 45 5.12 5.56 6.69
N MET A 46 4.11 4.71 6.47
CA MET A 46 4.28 3.26 6.33
C MET A 46 4.57 2.83 4.89
N VAL A 47 4.07 3.59 3.91
CA VAL A 47 4.24 3.31 2.49
C VAL A 47 4.63 4.59 1.74
N SER A 48 5.14 4.44 0.53
CA SER A 48 5.45 5.55 -0.37
C SER A 48 5.01 5.23 -1.79
N PHE A 49 4.53 6.24 -2.51
CA PHE A 49 4.06 6.11 -3.88
C PHE A 49 5.18 6.43 -4.88
N ILE A 50 5.44 5.51 -5.79
CA ILE A 50 6.39 5.63 -6.89
C ILE A 50 5.59 5.92 -8.17
N ARG A 51 5.84 7.09 -8.77
CA ARG A 51 5.05 7.60 -9.93
C ARG A 51 5.34 6.91 -11.26
N LYS A 52 6.47 6.19 -11.39
CA LYS A 52 6.92 5.57 -12.65
C LYS A 52 7.20 4.06 -12.45
N PRO A 53 6.83 3.20 -13.41
CA PRO A 53 6.09 3.49 -14.64
C PRO A 53 4.61 3.86 -14.37
N ARG A 54 3.90 4.46 -15.33
CA ARG A 54 2.44 4.70 -15.19
C ARG A 54 1.72 3.34 -15.12
N PRO A 55 0.75 3.13 -14.23
CA PRO A 55 0.04 4.12 -13.39
C PRO A 55 0.69 4.46 -12.02
N GLY A 56 1.89 3.96 -11.75
CA GLY A 56 2.59 4.07 -10.47
C GLY A 56 2.18 2.97 -9.48
N TYR A 57 2.99 2.78 -8.44
CA TYR A 57 2.79 1.73 -7.44
C TYR A 57 3.24 2.18 -6.06
N TYR A 58 2.77 1.49 -5.03
CA TYR A 58 3.14 1.71 -3.64
C TYR A 58 4.22 0.72 -3.23
N VAL A 59 5.11 1.16 -2.35
CA VAL A 59 6.16 0.35 -1.71
C VAL A 59 6.13 0.59 -0.20
N LEU A 60 6.62 -0.38 0.57
CA LEU A 60 6.88 -0.13 1.99
C LEU A 60 7.89 1.00 2.13
N LYS A 61 7.61 1.94 3.02
CA LYS A 61 8.60 2.91 3.47
C LYS A 61 9.42 2.20 4.53
N THR A 62 10.65 1.84 4.18
CA THR A 62 11.57 1.15 5.09
C THR A 62 11.82 2.04 6.30
N ARG A 63 11.10 1.80 7.40
CA ARG A 63 11.59 2.18 8.72
C ARG A 63 12.43 1.00 9.17
N GLN A 64 13.73 1.20 9.15
CA GLN A 64 14.79 0.27 9.45
C GLN A 64 14.51 -0.58 10.70
N ILE A 65 13.91 -1.76 10.51
CA ILE A 65 13.98 -2.87 11.46
C ILE A 65 13.93 -4.16 10.62
N TYR A 66 15.03 -4.46 9.93
CA TYR A 66 15.45 -5.85 9.81
C TYR A 66 15.96 -6.25 11.20
N GLN A 67 15.05 -6.67 12.08
CA GLN A 67 15.46 -7.53 13.18
C GLN A 67 15.26 -8.95 12.70
N ARG A 68 16.42 -9.55 12.40
CA ARG A 68 16.62 -11.00 12.39
C ARG A 68 16.09 -11.57 13.71
N ALA A 69 15.37 -12.67 13.61
CA ALA A 69 15.47 -13.79 14.52
C ALA A 69 15.48 -15.05 13.64
#